data_AF-A0A072PIU1-F1
#
_entry.id   AF-A0A072PIU1-F1
#
_cell.length_a   1.000
_cell.length_b   1.000
_cell.length_c   1.000
_cell.angle_alpha   90.00
_cell.angle_beta   90.00
_cell.angle_gamma   90.00
#
_symmetry.space_group_name_H-M   'P 1'
#
loop_
_entity.id
_entity.type
_entity.pdbx_description
1 polymer ?
#
loop_
_entity_poly.entity_id
_entity_poly.type
_entity_poly.pdbx_seq_one_letter_code
_entity_poly.pdbx_strand_id
1 'polypeptide(L)'
;MIDGLTWLIPHPNLYPPFFPLRHLPIHPHPLNQLTNVPLKQSVIDLATLYPPALTPAVSTSLRTYYITSFGDRFFTAPPAWFRAYMYLEALYHLPVSLWFVWNIPRGHPLIGLNLLVFALETAVTTLTCVVDTAEWAAYSRKQRNDIYSLYVPYLVLAGVMGVDAFFRVKAQLLRAAASGVVDGKAKRT
;
A
#
# COMPACT_ATOMS: atom_id res chain seq x y z
N MET A 1 -26.82 37.82 -11.34
CA MET A 1 -27.88 36.94 -10.80
C MET A 1 -27.85 35.69 -11.66
N ILE A 2 -27.78 34.52 -11.03
CA ILE A 2 -27.13 33.30 -11.54
C ILE A 2 -28.11 32.51 -12.41
N ASP A 3 -27.74 32.25 -13.67
CA ASP A 3 -28.40 31.27 -14.53
C ASP A 3 -27.80 29.88 -14.26
N GLY A 4 -28.53 29.05 -13.51
CA GLY A 4 -28.32 27.62 -13.43
C GLY A 4 -29.20 26.92 -14.47
N LEU A 5 -28.63 25.98 -15.24
CA LEU A 5 -29.26 24.79 -15.87
C LEU A 5 -28.50 24.27 -17.12
N THR A 6 -27.16 24.29 -17.14
CA THR A 6 -26.38 23.69 -18.24
C THR A 6 -25.78 22.31 -17.93
N TRP A 7 -26.08 21.71 -16.78
CA TRP A 7 -25.50 20.42 -16.34
C TRP A 7 -26.21 19.15 -16.82
N LEU A 8 -27.17 19.24 -17.76
CA LEU A 8 -27.99 18.09 -18.18
C LEU A 8 -27.86 17.68 -19.67
N ILE A 9 -26.73 17.96 -20.32
CA ILE A 9 -26.45 17.40 -21.66
C ILE A 9 -25.06 16.73 -21.66
N PRO A 10 -24.96 15.41 -21.91
CA PRO A 10 -23.68 14.73 -22.01
C PRO A 10 -23.04 15.01 -23.39
N HIS A 11 -21.96 15.78 -23.40
CA HIS A 11 -21.08 15.93 -24.57
C HIS A 11 -20.02 14.80 -24.61
N PRO A 12 -19.70 14.21 -25.77
CA PRO A 12 -18.86 13.01 -25.89
C PRO A 12 -17.34 13.27 -25.83
N ASN A 13 -16.86 14.40 -25.32
CA ASN A 13 -15.44 14.79 -25.36
C ASN A 13 -14.89 15.42 -24.07
N LEU A 14 -15.20 14.84 -22.90
CA LEU A 14 -14.64 15.27 -21.61
C LEU A 14 -14.12 14.08 -20.80
N TYR A 15 -12.94 13.57 -21.18
CA TYR A 15 -12.02 13.09 -20.15
C TYR A 15 -11.36 14.33 -19.55
N PRO A 16 -11.40 14.57 -18.22
CA PRO A 16 -10.53 15.59 -17.66
C PRO A 16 -9.08 15.21 -17.96
N PRO A 17 -8.23 16.15 -18.39
CA PRO A 17 -6.81 15.88 -18.48
C PRO A 17 -6.33 15.51 -17.09
N PHE A 18 -5.52 14.47 -17.04
CA PHE A 18 -4.69 14.11 -15.91
C PHE A 18 -4.13 15.37 -15.27
N PHE A 19 -4.18 15.44 -13.93
CA PHE A 19 -3.41 16.37 -13.12
C PHE A 19 -2.06 16.65 -13.80
N PRO A 20 -1.75 17.90 -14.21
CA PRO A 20 -0.50 18.20 -14.89
C PRO A 20 0.62 18.21 -13.86
N LEU A 21 1.16 17.04 -13.53
CA LEU A 21 2.33 16.88 -12.66
C LEU A 21 3.65 17.20 -13.40
N ARG A 22 3.70 18.28 -14.19
CA ARG A 22 4.93 18.70 -14.88
C ARG A 22 5.56 19.98 -14.33
N HIS A 23 4.87 20.73 -13.47
CA HIS A 23 5.35 22.04 -13.00
C HIS A 23 5.17 22.30 -11.50
N LEU A 24 5.05 21.26 -10.67
CA LEU A 24 5.19 21.46 -9.22
C LEU A 24 6.68 21.42 -8.83
N PRO A 25 7.15 22.36 -7.99
CA PRO A 25 8.52 22.39 -7.50
C PRO A 25 8.87 21.05 -6.85
N ILE A 26 10.17 20.76 -6.76
CA ILE A 26 10.78 19.55 -6.16
C ILE A 26 10.46 19.49 -4.65
N HIS A 27 9.19 19.31 -4.33
CA HIS A 27 8.70 18.80 -3.07
C HIS A 27 8.70 17.27 -3.20
N PRO A 28 9.12 16.52 -2.16
CA PRO A 28 9.05 15.07 -2.20
C PRO A 28 7.62 14.66 -2.53
N HIS A 29 7.43 13.98 -3.67
CA HIS A 29 6.13 13.49 -4.10
C HIS A 29 5.45 12.75 -2.93
N PRO A 30 4.12 12.89 -2.71
CA PRO A 30 3.41 12.12 -1.68
C PRO A 30 3.59 10.59 -1.87
N LEU A 31 3.89 10.15 -3.09
CA LEU A 31 4.26 8.76 -3.43
C LEU A 31 5.60 8.30 -2.83
N ASN A 32 6.53 9.22 -2.56
CA ASN A 32 7.79 8.90 -1.86
C ASN A 32 7.56 8.66 -0.36
N GLN A 33 6.54 9.29 0.24
CA GLN A 33 6.12 8.98 1.61
C GLN A 33 5.49 7.58 1.68
N LEU A 34 4.64 7.25 0.70
CA LEU A 34 3.96 5.96 0.58
C LEU A 34 4.93 4.76 0.41
N THR A 35 6.09 4.95 -0.22
CA THR A 35 7.10 3.89 -0.43
C THR A 35 8.02 3.67 0.76
N ASN A 36 8.24 4.69 1.59
CA ASN A 36 9.11 4.58 2.76
C ASN A 36 8.43 3.89 3.95
N VAL A 37 7.10 3.93 4.02
CA VAL A 37 6.31 3.30 5.08
C VAL A 37 6.48 1.77 5.11
N PRO A 38 6.29 1.03 4.00
CA PRO A 38 6.49 -0.42 3.99
C PRO A 38 7.96 -0.85 4.15
N LEU A 39 8.91 -0.04 3.70
CA LEU A 39 10.34 -0.29 3.95
C LEU A 39 10.68 -0.23 5.44
N LYS A 40 10.04 0.69 6.19
CA LYS A 40 10.21 0.80 7.64
C LYS A 40 9.53 -0.36 8.38
N GLN A 41 8.38 -0.80 7.91
CA GLN A 41 7.66 -1.97 8.44
C GLN A 41 8.53 -3.23 8.36
N SER A 42 9.17 -3.45 7.21
CA SER A 42 10.04 -4.60 6.97
C SER A 42 11.30 -4.64 7.84
N VAL A 43 11.81 -3.50 8.30
CA VAL A 43 12.93 -3.49 9.27
C VAL A 43 12.48 -3.94 10.67
N ILE A 44 11.21 -3.75 11.04
CA ILE A 44 10.66 -4.14 12.34
C ILE A 44 10.26 -5.61 12.34
N ASP A 45 9.60 -6.06 11.27
CA ASP A 45 9.02 -7.40 11.20
C ASP A 45 10.05 -8.47 10.79
N LEU A 46 11.01 -8.19 9.90
CA LEU A 46 12.06 -9.17 9.54
C LEU A 46 13.07 -9.46 10.67
N ALA A 47 13.06 -8.72 11.78
CA ALA A 47 14.01 -8.87 12.90
C ALA A 47 14.20 -10.31 13.37
N THR A 48 13.10 -11.08 13.38
CA THR A 48 13.04 -12.46 13.86
C THR A 48 13.56 -13.48 12.84
N LEU A 49 13.66 -13.08 11.57
CA LEU A 49 14.23 -13.91 10.50
C LEU A 49 15.75 -13.73 10.38
N TYR A 50 16.32 -12.66 10.94
CA TYR A 50 17.77 -12.45 10.94
C TYR A 50 18.47 -13.37 11.94
N PRO A 51 19.61 -13.99 11.57
CA PRO A 51 20.52 -14.59 12.54
C PRO A 51 20.94 -13.55 13.59
N PRO A 52 21.16 -13.94 14.87
CA PRO A 52 21.50 -12.99 15.94
C PRO A 52 22.69 -12.07 15.63
N ALA A 53 23.63 -12.54 14.79
CA ALA A 53 24.80 -11.77 14.36
C ALA A 53 24.49 -10.63 13.35
N LEU A 54 23.32 -10.67 12.70
CA LEU A 54 22.91 -9.72 11.67
C LEU A 54 21.69 -8.89 12.07
N THR A 55 21.11 -9.15 13.25
CA THR A 55 19.94 -8.41 13.74
C THR A 55 20.33 -6.95 14.00
N PRO A 56 19.75 -5.98 13.28
CA PRO A 56 20.08 -4.58 13.49
C PRO A 56 19.65 -4.12 14.89
N ALA A 57 20.52 -3.37 15.59
CA ALA A 57 20.22 -2.83 16.92
C ALA A 57 18.92 -2.00 16.93
N VAL A 58 18.68 -1.22 15.87
CA VAL A 58 17.46 -0.42 15.68
C VAL A 58 16.20 -1.29 15.69
N SER A 59 16.25 -2.47 15.07
CA SER A 59 15.12 -3.39 15.00
C SER A 59 14.78 -3.97 16.37
N THR A 60 15.80 -4.30 17.17
CA THR A 60 15.63 -4.78 18.54
C THR A 60 15.08 -3.69 19.46
N SER A 61 15.57 -2.46 19.34
CA SER A 61 15.09 -1.31 20.11
C SER A 61 13.64 -0.96 19.77
N LEU A 62 13.28 -1.00 18.49
CA LEU A 62 11.90 -0.79 18.05
C LEU A 62 10.99 -1.89 18.58
N ARG A 63 11.33 -3.18 18.44
CA ARG A 63 10.51 -4.26 19.02
C ARG A 63 10.32 -4.10 20.53
N THR A 64 11.39 -3.73 21.25
CA THR A 64 11.30 -3.44 22.69
C THR A 64 10.33 -2.29 22.96
N TYR A 65 10.38 -1.22 22.17
CA TYR A 65 9.43 -0.10 22.27
C TYR A 65 7.98 -0.55 22.04
N TYR A 66 7.72 -1.38 21.01
CA TYR A 66 6.37 -1.86 20.69
C TYR A 66 5.81 -2.78 21.78
N ILE A 67 6.65 -3.68 22.31
CA ILE A 67 6.27 -4.55 23.44
C ILE A 67 6.01 -3.72 24.70
N THR A 68 6.88 -2.77 25.02
CA THR A 68 6.78 -2.01 26.29
C THR A 68 5.71 -0.93 26.29
N SER A 69 5.47 -0.28 25.15
CA SER A 69 4.52 0.83 25.03
C SER A 69 3.11 0.38 24.65
N PHE A 70 2.97 -0.67 23.82
CA PHE A 70 1.67 -1.12 23.32
C PHE A 70 1.28 -2.52 23.80
N GLY A 71 2.23 -3.27 24.40
CA GLY A 71 1.97 -4.65 24.79
C GLY A 71 1.73 -5.55 23.58
N ASP A 72 2.43 -5.33 22.48
CA ASP A 72 2.16 -6.08 21.25
C ASP A 72 2.49 -7.59 21.41
N ARG A 73 1.46 -8.44 21.34
CA ARG A 73 1.61 -9.89 21.52
C ARG A 73 2.22 -10.57 20.30
N PHE A 74 2.13 -9.97 19.12
CA PHE A 74 2.72 -10.55 17.91
C PHE A 74 4.23 -10.72 18.03
N PHE A 75 4.89 -9.91 18.85
CA PHE A 75 6.33 -10.03 19.11
C PHE A 75 6.72 -10.89 20.31
N THR A 76 5.77 -11.24 21.20
CA THR A 76 6.05 -12.04 22.43
C THR A 76 5.50 -13.47 22.35
N ALA A 77 4.38 -13.67 21.68
CA ALA A 77 3.74 -14.95 21.45
C ALA A 77 3.19 -15.03 20.01
N PRO A 78 4.07 -15.07 18.99
CA PRO A 78 3.65 -15.03 17.60
C PRO A 78 2.80 -16.25 17.22
N PRO A 79 1.59 -16.06 16.68
CA PRO A 79 0.79 -17.15 16.16
C PRO A 79 1.43 -17.75 14.89
N ALA A 80 1.12 -19.00 14.57
CA ALA A 80 1.76 -19.73 13.47
C ALA A 80 1.65 -19.01 12.10
N TRP A 81 0.51 -18.36 11.84
CA TRP A 81 0.27 -17.60 10.62
C TRP A 81 1.12 -16.33 10.51
N PHE A 82 1.55 -15.74 11.65
CA PHE A 82 2.35 -14.51 11.64
C PHE A 82 3.71 -14.73 10.99
N ARG A 83 4.28 -15.94 11.14
CA ARG A 83 5.51 -16.33 10.43
C ARG A 83 5.33 -16.36 8.92
N ALA A 84 4.16 -16.75 8.42
CA ALA A 84 3.88 -16.73 6.99
C ALA A 84 3.88 -15.29 6.46
N TYR A 85 3.33 -14.33 7.23
CA TYR A 85 3.33 -12.92 6.87
C TYR A 85 4.74 -12.31 6.90
N MET A 86 5.60 -12.74 7.82
CA MET A 86 7.02 -12.35 7.81
C MET A 86 7.75 -12.84 6.56
N TYR A 87 7.47 -14.07 6.10
CA TYR A 87 8.06 -14.57 4.83
C TYR A 87 7.52 -13.83 3.62
N LEU A 88 6.22 -13.53 3.58
CA LEU A 88 5.60 -12.70 2.55
C LEU A 88 6.26 -11.32 2.50
N GLU A 89 6.49 -10.71 3.64
CA GLU A 89 7.16 -9.42 3.71
C GLU A 89 8.62 -9.49 3.22
N ALA A 90 9.34 -10.55 3.60
CA ALA A 90 10.72 -10.77 3.17
C ALA A 90 10.86 -11.04 1.67
N LEU A 91 9.97 -11.86 1.11
CA LEU A 91 10.07 -12.38 -0.25
C LEU A 91 9.35 -11.50 -1.28
N TYR A 92 8.32 -10.76 -0.86
CA TYR A 92 7.51 -9.95 -1.76
C TYR A 92 7.55 -8.46 -1.38
N HIS A 93 7.11 -8.07 -0.19
CA HIS A 93 7.00 -6.64 0.14
C HIS A 93 8.34 -5.90 0.06
N LEU A 94 9.41 -6.49 0.60
CA LEU A 94 10.73 -5.84 0.63
C LEU A 94 11.32 -5.69 -0.79
N PRO A 95 11.45 -6.75 -1.62
CA PRO A 95 11.91 -6.61 -3.00
C PRO A 95 11.06 -5.64 -3.84
N VAL A 96 9.73 -5.71 -3.70
CA VAL A 96 8.81 -4.84 -4.44
C VAL A 96 8.92 -3.39 -3.98
N SER A 97 9.10 -3.13 -2.68
CA SER A 97 9.32 -1.77 -2.16
C SER A 97 10.61 -1.16 -2.70
N LEU A 98 11.71 -1.93 -2.72
CA LEU A 98 12.97 -1.50 -3.33
C LEU A 98 12.80 -1.24 -4.83
N TRP A 99 12.06 -2.11 -5.53
CA TRP A 99 11.73 -1.93 -6.94
C TRP A 99 10.89 -0.67 -7.18
N PHE A 100 9.93 -0.35 -6.31
CA PHE A 100 9.11 0.86 -6.42
C PHE A 100 9.92 2.14 -6.27
N VAL A 101 10.85 2.20 -5.31
CA VAL A 101 11.74 3.37 -5.14
C VAL A 101 12.48 3.68 -6.44
N TRP A 102 12.89 2.64 -7.18
CA TRP A 102 13.57 2.81 -8.46
C TRP A 102 12.62 3.14 -9.62
N ASN A 103 11.46 2.49 -9.69
CA ASN A 103 10.61 2.50 -10.88
C ASN A 103 9.52 3.56 -10.87
N ILE A 104 9.05 4.01 -9.70
CA ILE A 104 8.04 5.08 -9.58
C ILE A 104 8.50 6.37 -10.29
N PRO A 105 9.72 6.89 -10.06
CA PRO A 105 10.20 8.08 -10.76
C PRO A 105 10.30 7.90 -12.29
N ARG A 106 10.41 6.65 -12.75
CA ARG A 106 10.56 6.28 -14.17
C ARG A 106 9.23 5.98 -14.85
N GLY A 107 8.12 5.99 -14.11
CA GLY A 107 6.78 5.76 -14.67
C GLY A 107 6.58 4.38 -15.30
N HIS A 108 7.23 3.34 -14.75
CA HIS A 108 7.16 1.98 -15.30
C HIS A 108 5.70 1.48 -15.41
N PRO A 109 5.28 0.88 -16.55
CA PRO A 109 3.87 0.55 -16.80
C PRO A 109 3.28 -0.43 -15.79
N LEU A 110 4.10 -1.34 -15.25
CA LEU A 110 3.69 -2.36 -14.26
C LEU A 110 3.54 -1.84 -12.82
N ILE A 111 3.78 -0.55 -12.56
CA ILE A 111 3.64 -0.01 -11.20
C ILE A 111 2.22 -0.22 -10.69
N GLY A 112 1.19 0.09 -11.49
CA GLY A 112 -0.20 -0.04 -11.06
C GLY A 112 -0.56 -1.48 -10.65
N LEU A 113 -0.07 -2.46 -11.40
CA LEU A 113 -0.33 -3.88 -11.10
C LEU A 113 0.35 -4.32 -9.81
N ASN A 114 1.65 -4.05 -9.67
CA ASN A 114 2.38 -4.42 -8.45
C ASN A 114 1.83 -3.67 -7.24
N LEU A 115 1.43 -2.40 -7.40
CA LEU A 115 0.89 -1.60 -6.31
C LEU A 115 -0.47 -2.14 -5.84
N LEU A 116 -1.27 -2.67 -6.76
CA LEU A 116 -2.55 -3.31 -6.44
C LEU A 116 -2.36 -4.60 -5.62
N VAL A 117 -1.43 -5.47 -6.04
CA VAL A 117 -1.13 -6.71 -5.30
C VAL A 117 -0.53 -6.38 -3.93
N PHE A 118 0.44 -5.46 -3.89
CA PHE A 118 1.05 -4.98 -2.66
C PHE A 118 0.02 -4.42 -1.68
N ALA A 119 -0.89 -3.57 -2.14
CA ALA A 119 -1.92 -2.98 -1.32
C ALA A 119 -2.92 -4.02 -0.79
N LEU A 120 -3.31 -4.99 -1.62
CA LEU A 120 -4.21 -6.06 -1.23
C LEU A 120 -3.58 -6.94 -0.14
N GLU A 121 -2.33 -7.36 -0.35
CA GLU A 121 -1.61 -8.18 0.61
C GLU A 121 -1.43 -7.45 1.94
N THR A 122 -0.98 -6.19 1.89
CA THR A 122 -0.85 -5.34 3.09
C THR A 122 -2.20 -5.19 3.82
N ALA A 123 -3.31 -5.02 3.08
CA ALA A 123 -4.63 -4.92 3.69
C ALA A 123 -5.05 -6.23 4.37
N VAL A 124 -4.81 -7.38 3.75
CA VAL A 124 -5.18 -8.70 4.29
C VAL A 124 -4.36 -9.03 5.54
N THR A 125 -3.03 -8.83 5.50
CA THR A 125 -2.16 -9.11 6.65
C THR A 125 -2.50 -8.17 7.82
N THR A 126 -2.69 -6.88 7.55
CA THR A 126 -3.05 -5.89 8.57
C THR A 126 -4.46 -6.14 9.13
N LEU A 127 -5.44 -6.47 8.29
CA LEU A 127 -6.80 -6.81 8.74
C LEU A 127 -6.79 -8.06 9.63
N THR A 128 -5.98 -9.07 9.29
CA THR A 128 -5.81 -10.25 10.14
C THR A 128 -5.31 -9.86 11.53
N CYS A 129 -4.30 -8.98 11.61
CA CYS A 129 -3.78 -8.48 12.89
C CYS A 129 -4.85 -7.70 13.68
N VAL A 130 -5.64 -6.85 13.02
CA VAL A 130 -6.73 -6.09 13.66
C VAL A 130 -7.80 -7.02 14.21
N VAL A 131 -8.23 -8.02 13.44
CA VAL A 131 -9.23 -9.00 13.86
C VAL A 131 -8.72 -9.86 15.01
N ASP A 132 -7.48 -10.36 14.93
CA ASP A 132 -6.89 -11.18 16.00
C ASP A 132 -6.75 -10.37 17.31
N THR A 133 -6.31 -9.11 17.20
CA THR A 133 -6.24 -8.17 18.35
C THR A 133 -7.61 -7.93 18.98
N ALA A 134 -8.70 -7.96 18.18
CA ALA A 134 -10.06 -7.80 18.69
C ALA A 134 -10.46 -8.92 19.65
N GLU A 135 -9.96 -10.14 19.41
CA GLU A 135 -10.26 -11.35 20.18
C GLU A 135 -9.39 -11.51 21.44
N TRP A 136 -8.43 -10.60 21.69
CA TRP A 136 -7.57 -10.67 22.88
C TRP A 136 -8.34 -10.29 24.15
N ALA A 137 -8.98 -11.29 24.78
CA ALA A 137 -9.79 -11.14 25.99
C ALA A 137 -9.02 -10.55 27.19
N ALA A 138 -7.69 -10.73 27.24
CA ALA A 138 -6.82 -10.21 28.30
C ALA A 138 -6.56 -8.68 28.21
N TYR A 139 -6.97 -8.02 27.11
CA TYR A 139 -6.65 -6.62 26.86
C TYR A 139 -7.83 -5.72 27.20
N SER A 140 -7.56 -4.71 28.05
CA SER A 140 -8.54 -3.66 28.29
C SER A 140 -8.88 -2.90 27.00
N ARG A 141 -10.04 -2.24 26.97
CA ARG A 141 -10.46 -1.42 25.82
C ARG A 141 -9.42 -0.35 25.46
N LYS A 142 -8.76 0.23 26.47
CA LYS A 142 -7.71 1.24 26.25
C LYS A 142 -6.49 0.63 25.55
N GLN A 143 -5.95 -0.48 26.06
CA GLN A 143 -4.77 -1.14 25.47
C GLN A 143 -5.04 -1.57 24.03
N ARG A 144 -6.26 -2.06 23.76
CA ARG A 144 -6.70 -2.44 22.41
C ARG A 144 -6.81 -1.24 21.47
N ASN A 145 -7.31 -0.10 21.94
CA ASN A 145 -7.33 1.13 21.16
C ASN A 145 -5.91 1.66 20.86
N ASP A 146 -4.99 1.54 21.83
CA ASP A 146 -3.59 1.94 21.65
C ASP A 146 -2.95 1.10 20.52
N ILE A 147 -3.21 -0.21 20.47
CA ILE A 147 -2.77 -1.09 19.38
C ILE A 147 -3.48 -0.77 18.05
N TYR A 148 -4.79 -0.51 18.06
CA TYR A 148 -5.50 -0.14 16.83
C TYR A 148 -5.01 1.19 16.25
N SER A 149 -4.57 2.12 17.08
CA SER A 149 -3.96 3.37 16.62
C SER A 149 -2.69 3.14 15.80
N LEU A 150 -2.03 2.00 16.01
CA LEU A 150 -0.90 1.58 15.22
C LEU A 150 -1.36 0.97 13.89
N TYR A 151 -2.22 -0.06 13.89
CA TYR A 151 -2.54 -0.84 12.68
C TYR A 151 -3.59 -0.23 11.75
N VAL A 152 -4.63 0.42 12.30
CA VAL A 152 -5.75 0.95 11.50
C VAL A 152 -5.31 1.99 10.47
N PRO A 153 -4.39 2.94 10.79
CA PRO A 153 -3.86 3.85 9.79
C PRO A 153 -3.20 3.14 8.59
N TYR A 154 -2.47 2.03 8.81
CA TYR A 154 -1.89 1.24 7.72
C TYR A 154 -2.96 0.55 6.89
N LEU A 155 -4.02 0.04 7.52
CA LEU A 155 -5.14 -0.57 6.81
C LEU A 155 -5.85 0.46 5.91
N VAL A 156 -6.08 1.67 6.42
CA VAL A 156 -6.66 2.77 5.63
C VAL A 156 -5.73 3.14 4.47
N LEU A 157 -4.42 3.25 4.73
CA LEU A 157 -3.42 3.56 3.71
C LEU A 157 -3.43 2.50 2.59
N ALA A 158 -3.43 1.22 2.96
CA ALA A 158 -3.50 0.11 2.02
C ALA A 158 -4.79 0.15 1.19
N GLY A 159 -5.93 0.48 1.81
CA GLY A 159 -7.19 0.66 1.10
C GLY A 159 -7.12 1.78 0.04
N VAL A 160 -6.61 2.95 0.43
CA VAL A 160 -6.44 4.09 -0.50
C VAL A 160 -5.48 3.74 -1.64
N MET A 161 -4.35 3.10 -1.33
CA MET A 161 -3.39 2.63 -2.32
C MET A 161 -4.01 1.63 -3.31
N GLY A 162 -4.79 0.68 -2.80
CA GLY A 162 -5.46 -0.33 -3.62
C GLY A 162 -6.48 0.29 -4.58
N VAL A 163 -7.26 1.27 -4.12
CA VAL A 163 -8.24 1.98 -4.95
C VAL A 163 -7.54 2.78 -6.06
N ASP A 164 -6.50 3.56 -5.72
CA ASP A 164 -5.71 4.30 -6.72
C ASP A 164 -5.08 3.36 -7.76
N ALA A 165 -4.45 2.28 -7.30
CA ALA A 165 -3.83 1.28 -8.17
C ALA A 165 -4.87 0.60 -9.10
N PHE A 166 -6.04 0.25 -8.57
CA PHE A 166 -7.13 -0.34 -9.35
C PHE A 166 -7.57 0.57 -10.50
N PHE A 167 -7.79 1.86 -10.23
CA PHE A 167 -8.17 2.81 -11.27
C PHE A 167 -7.08 3.01 -12.33
N ARG A 168 -5.80 2.99 -11.94
CA ARG A 168 -4.67 3.05 -12.88
C ARG A 168 -4.64 1.85 -13.80
N VAL A 169 -4.74 0.64 -13.26
CA VAL A 169 -4.75 -0.61 -14.04
C VAL A 169 -5.96 -0.65 -14.96
N LYS A 170 -7.16 -0.32 -14.46
CA LYS A 170 -8.38 -0.22 -15.25
C LYS A 170 -8.20 0.75 -16.43
N ALA A 171 -7.65 1.94 -16.19
CA ALA A 171 -7.42 2.92 -17.24
C ALA A 171 -6.43 2.42 -18.31
N GLN A 172 -5.37 1.71 -17.91
CA GLN A 172 -4.41 1.11 -18.84
C GLN A 172 -5.07 0.03 -19.71
N LEU A 173 -5.88 -0.85 -19.12
CA LEU A 173 -6.59 -1.91 -19.85
C LEU A 173 -7.60 -1.35 -20.85
N LEU A 174 -8.38 -0.35 -20.45
CA LEU A 174 -9.37 0.29 -21.33
C LEU A 174 -8.70 1.01 -22.52
N ARG A 175 -7.54 1.64 -22.30
CA ARG A 175 -6.75 2.25 -23.38
C ARG A 175 -6.22 1.21 -24.36
N ALA A 176 -5.66 0.11 -23.85
CA ALA A 176 -5.15 -0.97 -24.70
C ALA A 176 -6.27 -1.60 -25.55
N ALA A 177 -7.45 -1.81 -24.97
CA ALA A 177 -8.62 -2.31 -25.69
C ALA A 177 -9.06 -1.34 -26.81
N ALA A 178 -9.08 -0.04 -26.55
CA ALA A 178 -9.43 0.96 -27.55
C ALA A 178 -8.42 1.01 -28.71
N SER A 179 -7.11 0.91 -28.43
CA SER A 179 -6.07 0.88 -29.47
C SER A 179 -6.16 -0.36 -30.36
N GLY A 180 -6.44 -1.54 -29.80
CA GLY A 180 -6.61 -2.77 -30.59
C GLY A 180 -7.81 -2.72 -31.56
N VAL A 181 -8.88 -1.99 -31.21
CA VAL A 181 -10.03 -1.77 -32.09
C VAL A 181 -9.67 -0.88 -33.29
N VAL A 182 -8.80 0.11 -33.10
CA VAL A 182 -8.34 1.01 -34.18
C VAL A 182 -7.48 0.25 -35.19
N ASP A 183 -6.50 -0.52 -34.73
CA ASP A 183 -5.63 -1.33 -35.60
C ASP A 183 -6.43 -2.39 -36.36
N GLY A 184 -7.45 -2.99 -35.74
CA GLY A 184 -8.34 -3.96 -36.37
C GLY A 184 -9.21 -3.38 -37.49
N LYS A 185 -9.57 -2.09 -37.40
CA LYS A 185 -10.28 -1.38 -38.48
C LYS A 185 -9.33 -1.00 -39.62
N ALA A 186 -8.12 -0.53 -39.32
CA ALA A 186 -7.13 -0.12 -40.32
C ALA A 186 -6.67 -1.28 -41.22
N LYS A 187 -6.65 -2.52 -40.72
CA LYS A 187 -6.31 -3.71 -41.51
C LYS A 187 -7.43 -4.22 -42.44
N ARG A 188 -8.64 -3.66 -42.35
CA ARG A 188 -9.82 -4.12 -43.14
C ARG A 188 -10.16 -3.22 -44.34
N THR A 189 -9.38 -2.17 -44.58
CA THR A 189 -9.47 -1.26 -45.73
C THR A 189 -8.28 -1.45 -46.65
#